data_AF-A0A945YL38-F1
#
_entry.id   AF-A0A945YL38-F1
#
_cell.length_a   1.000
_cell.length_b   1.000
_cell.length_c   1.000
_cell.angle_alpha   90.00
_cell.angle_beta   90.00
_cell.angle_gamma   90.00
#
_symmetry.space_group_name_H-M   'P 1'
#
loop_
_entity.id
_entity.type
_entity.pdbx_description
1 polymer ?
#
loop_
_entity_poly.entity_id
_entity_poly.type
_entity_poly.pdbx_seq_one_letter_code
_entity_poly.pdbx_strand_id
1 'polypeptide(L)'
;MRKISALFLVAISFILSNIAFAQDFFGLWNGSLDTFTFRPLGGNNVGMVVVTNNGFQDIYTGTFNGPNISVCTFDEPFNACYAGVMNSETSLSLTLASCESAASNICSLLQDDELSREIYYTADGIFLASDGNYFMVEDSAGLITAHQLYLEEGEVDGYSGTRAGNSGSVTPFDDSGPYLDFQILSNNESRLTVVRCNLCSSEDEAKTPVGTIITLSRVTD
;
A
#
# COMPACT_ATOMS: atom_id res chain seq x y z
N MET A 1 15.31 42.37 15.01
CA MET A 1 15.03 40.93 14.89
C MET A 1 13.58 40.69 15.27
N ARG A 2 12.72 40.40 14.28
CA ARG A 2 11.29 40.11 14.53
C ARG A 2 11.18 38.70 15.10
N LYS A 3 10.67 38.58 16.33
CA LYS A 3 10.35 37.30 16.96
C LYS A 3 9.19 36.69 16.18
N ILE A 4 9.48 35.65 15.39
CA ILE A 4 8.44 34.79 14.81
C ILE A 4 7.80 34.08 16.01
N SER A 5 6.56 34.44 16.33
CA SER A 5 5.81 33.83 17.42
C SER A 5 5.66 32.32 17.17
N ALA A 6 5.94 31.50 18.18
CA ALA A 6 5.83 30.05 18.12
C ALA A 6 4.45 29.55 17.62
N LEU A 7 3.40 30.38 17.75
CA LEU A 7 2.08 30.11 17.16
C LEU A 7 2.08 30.00 15.61
N PHE A 8 2.98 30.71 14.91
CA PHE A 8 3.03 30.69 13.45
C PHE A 8 3.67 29.41 12.90
N LEU A 9 4.59 28.81 13.66
CA LEU A 9 5.21 27.52 13.33
C LEU A 9 4.25 26.34 13.57
N VAL A 10 3.42 26.39 14.61
CA VAL A 10 2.38 25.37 14.86
C VAL A 10 1.30 25.42 13.77
N ALA A 11 0.91 26.61 13.30
CA ALA A 11 -0.06 26.75 12.22
C ALA A 11 0.47 26.18 10.88
N ILE A 12 1.76 26.40 10.56
CA ILE A 12 2.36 25.82 9.36
C ILE A 12 2.50 24.29 9.49
N SER A 13 2.76 23.76 10.69
CA SER A 13 2.82 22.31 10.93
C SER A 13 1.45 21.63 10.79
N PHE A 14 0.36 22.30 11.19
CA PHE A 14 -1.02 21.80 11.01
C PHE A 14 -1.53 21.93 9.57
N ILE A 15 -1.04 22.93 8.82
CA ILE A 15 -1.38 23.07 7.39
C ILE A 15 -0.59 22.05 6.56
N LEU A 16 0.68 21.80 6.88
CA LEU A 16 1.49 20.80 6.18
C LEU A 16 1.12 19.35 6.54
N SER A 17 0.64 19.07 7.76
CA SER A 17 0.19 17.72 8.13
C SER A 17 -1.10 17.29 7.42
N ASN A 18 -1.91 18.23 6.94
CA ASN A 18 -3.13 17.94 6.16
C ASN A 18 -2.88 17.92 4.64
N ILE A 19 -1.70 18.33 4.17
CA ILE A 19 -1.36 18.39 2.74
C ILE A 19 -0.48 17.18 2.32
N ALA A 20 -0.08 16.32 3.25
CA ALA A 20 0.72 15.13 2.93
C ALA A 20 -0.09 13.92 2.40
N PHE A 21 -1.42 13.95 2.43
CA PHE A 21 -2.26 12.88 1.86
C PHE A 21 -2.79 13.26 0.47
N ALA A 22 -1.90 13.35 -0.51
CA ALA A 22 -2.27 13.37 -1.93
C ALA A 22 -1.11 12.82 -2.79
N GLN A 23 -0.69 11.59 -2.49
CA GLN A 23 0.04 10.70 -3.40
C GLN A 23 -0.32 9.29 -2.94
N ASP A 24 -1.33 8.56 -3.40
CA ASP A 24 -2.21 8.64 -4.56
C ASP A 24 -3.44 7.78 -4.16
N PHE A 25 -4.67 8.29 -4.21
CA PHE A 25 -5.89 7.52 -3.88
C PHE A 25 -6.50 6.82 -5.09
N PHE A 26 -5.92 7.01 -6.27
CA PHE A 26 -6.34 6.30 -7.46
C PHE A 26 -6.07 4.81 -7.32
N GLY A 27 -6.82 4.02 -8.10
CA GLY A 27 -6.80 2.57 -8.02
C GLY A 27 -8.06 1.98 -7.42
N LEU A 28 -7.95 0.71 -7.04
CA LEU A 28 -9.05 -0.12 -6.59
C LEU A 28 -9.27 0.04 -5.08
N TRP A 29 -10.55 0.11 -4.71
CA TRP A 29 -11.02 0.16 -3.34
C TRP A 29 -12.18 -0.82 -3.17
N ASN A 30 -12.26 -1.44 -2.01
CA ASN A 30 -13.30 -2.37 -1.63
C ASN A 30 -14.14 -1.75 -0.52
N GLY A 31 -15.44 -1.63 -0.77
CA GLY A 31 -16.43 -1.36 0.24
C GLY A 31 -16.93 -2.66 0.89
N SER A 32 -18.03 -2.56 1.62
CA SER A 32 -18.63 -3.70 2.32
C SER A 32 -19.11 -4.81 1.38
N LEU A 33 -19.70 -4.44 0.25
CA LEU A 33 -20.22 -5.33 -0.79
C LEU A 33 -19.85 -4.88 -2.21
N ASP A 34 -19.35 -3.66 -2.35
CA ASP A 34 -19.19 -2.99 -3.63
C ASP A 34 -17.71 -2.71 -3.91
N THR A 35 -17.35 -2.62 -5.19
CA THR A 35 -15.99 -2.29 -5.63
C THR A 35 -15.99 -0.91 -6.28
N PHE A 36 -15.01 -0.09 -5.90
CA PHE A 36 -14.84 1.27 -6.38
C PHE A 36 -13.48 1.42 -7.03
N THR A 37 -13.40 2.08 -8.18
CA THR A 37 -12.13 2.39 -8.82
C THR A 37 -12.05 3.88 -9.12
N PHE A 38 -11.03 4.55 -8.57
CA PHE A 38 -10.76 5.96 -8.83
C PHE A 38 -9.68 6.13 -9.89
N ARG A 39 -9.88 7.05 -10.82
CA ARG A 39 -8.95 7.36 -11.92
C ARG A 39 -8.73 8.87 -12.08
N PRO A 40 -7.50 9.32 -12.37
CA PRO A 40 -7.26 10.72 -12.67
C PRO A 40 -7.85 11.08 -14.04
N LEU A 41 -8.54 12.22 -14.13
CA LEU A 41 -9.01 12.82 -15.39
C LEU A 41 -8.19 14.07 -15.77
N GLY A 42 -7.11 14.35 -15.03
CA GLY A 42 -6.22 15.49 -15.22
C GLY A 42 -6.52 16.65 -14.25
N GLY A 43 -5.46 17.31 -13.77
CA GLY A 43 -5.58 18.31 -12.71
C GLY A 43 -6.20 17.72 -11.44
N ASN A 44 -7.21 18.41 -10.90
CA ASN A 44 -7.96 17.95 -9.72
C ASN A 44 -9.21 17.13 -10.08
N ASN A 45 -9.36 16.71 -11.34
CA ASN A 45 -10.53 15.94 -11.78
C ASN A 45 -10.33 14.45 -11.54
N VAL A 46 -11.40 13.78 -11.12
CA VAL A 46 -11.42 12.34 -10.82
C VAL A 46 -12.66 11.69 -11.44
N GLY A 47 -12.46 10.48 -11.97
CA GLY A 47 -13.52 9.55 -12.30
C GLY A 47 -13.59 8.44 -11.26
N MET A 48 -14.79 8.02 -10.90
CA MET A 48 -15.06 6.89 -10.02
C MET A 48 -15.96 5.91 -10.74
N VAL A 49 -15.55 4.65 -10.83
CA VAL A 49 -16.41 3.56 -11.31
C VAL A 49 -16.86 2.77 -10.11
N VAL A 50 -18.17 2.54 -10.00
CA VAL A 50 -18.78 1.72 -8.95
C VAL A 50 -19.31 0.45 -9.57
N VAL A 51 -19.04 -0.69 -8.94
CA VAL A 51 -19.64 -1.98 -9.27
C VAL A 51 -20.23 -2.56 -7.99
N THR A 52 -21.55 -2.63 -7.92
CA THR A 52 -22.24 -3.17 -6.76
C THR A 52 -22.40 -4.69 -6.86
N ASN A 53 -22.51 -5.38 -5.73
CA ASN A 53 -22.76 -6.83 -5.71
C ASN A 53 -24.06 -7.23 -6.42
N ASN A 54 -25.04 -6.32 -6.48
CA ASN A 54 -26.31 -6.53 -7.15
C ASN A 54 -26.23 -6.37 -8.69
N GLY A 55 -25.02 -6.18 -9.23
CA GLY A 55 -24.76 -6.05 -10.67
C GLY A 55 -25.02 -4.66 -11.25
N PHE A 56 -25.37 -3.67 -10.43
CA PHE A 56 -25.41 -2.28 -10.87
C PHE A 56 -23.99 -1.74 -10.99
N GLN A 57 -23.68 -1.14 -12.14
CA GLN A 57 -22.41 -0.51 -12.44
C GLN A 57 -22.66 0.86 -13.04
N ASP A 58 -21.88 1.85 -12.61
CA ASP A 58 -21.99 3.21 -13.11
C ASP A 58 -20.69 4.03 -12.95
N ILE A 59 -20.62 5.16 -13.65
CA ILE A 59 -19.49 6.07 -13.69
C ILE A 59 -19.89 7.44 -13.12
N TYR A 60 -19.08 7.89 -12.18
CA TYR A 60 -19.18 9.19 -11.55
C TYR A 60 -17.96 10.02 -11.92
N THR A 61 -18.13 11.32 -12.07
CA THR A 61 -17.04 12.26 -12.32
C THR A 61 -17.14 13.45 -11.38
N GLY A 62 -16.01 14.05 -11.09
CA GLY A 62 -15.97 15.25 -10.27
C GLY A 62 -14.55 15.65 -9.92
N THR A 63 -14.35 16.12 -8.69
CA THR A 63 -13.08 16.71 -8.27
C THR A 63 -12.62 16.17 -6.92
N PHE A 64 -11.32 16.28 -6.68
CA PHE A 64 -10.72 16.05 -5.37
C PHE A 64 -9.92 17.29 -4.94
N ASN A 65 -9.90 17.57 -3.64
CA ASN A 65 -9.15 18.67 -3.05
C ASN A 65 -8.63 18.28 -1.66
N GLY A 66 -7.34 18.00 -1.58
CA GLY A 66 -6.72 17.40 -0.40
C GLY A 66 -7.40 16.06 -0.08
N PRO A 67 -7.87 15.83 1.16
CA PRO A 67 -8.52 14.58 1.54
C PRO A 67 -9.96 14.44 1.01
N ASN A 68 -10.56 15.50 0.45
CA ASN A 68 -11.98 15.49 0.09
C ASN A 68 -12.19 15.14 -1.38
N ILE A 69 -13.20 14.31 -1.64
CA ILE A 69 -13.62 13.88 -2.97
C ILE A 69 -15.08 14.27 -3.15
N SER A 70 -15.46 14.75 -4.33
CA SER A 70 -16.86 14.97 -4.69
C SER A 70 -17.07 14.53 -6.12
N VAL A 71 -17.95 13.56 -6.34
CA VAL A 71 -18.24 12.98 -7.65
C VAL A 71 -19.75 12.81 -7.82
N CYS A 72 -20.24 13.03 -9.03
CA CYS A 72 -21.64 12.82 -9.41
C CYS A 72 -21.73 12.00 -10.68
N THR A 73 -22.87 11.36 -10.92
CA THR A 73 -23.13 10.62 -12.16
C THR A 73 -22.90 11.50 -13.39
N PHE A 74 -22.40 10.89 -14.46
CA PHE A 74 -22.10 11.59 -15.70
C PHE A 74 -23.08 11.14 -16.81
N ASP A 75 -23.97 12.04 -17.23
CA ASP A 75 -24.87 11.83 -18.38
C ASP A 75 -25.82 10.61 -18.25
N GLU A 76 -26.43 10.45 -17.06
CA GLU A 76 -27.34 9.34 -16.73
C GLU A 76 -28.81 9.80 -16.54
N PRO A 77 -29.81 8.90 -16.63
CA PRO A 77 -31.23 9.22 -16.38
C PRO A 77 -31.56 9.43 -14.89
N PHE A 78 -30.54 9.46 -14.03
CA PHE A 78 -30.60 9.75 -12.61
C PHE A 78 -29.38 10.58 -12.21
N ASN A 79 -29.51 11.33 -11.13
CA ASN A 79 -28.45 12.15 -10.56
C ASN A 79 -28.11 11.63 -9.17
N ALA A 80 -26.92 11.05 -9.00
CA ALA A 80 -26.42 10.64 -7.70
C ALA A 80 -25.04 11.28 -7.46
N CYS A 81 -24.82 11.79 -6.26
CA CYS A 81 -23.56 12.43 -5.88
C CYS A 81 -23.03 11.83 -4.59
N TYR A 82 -21.73 11.54 -4.60
CA TYR A 82 -20.96 11.11 -3.45
C TYR A 82 -20.03 12.21 -2.96
N ALA A 83 -19.93 12.33 -1.64
CA ALA A 83 -18.90 13.08 -0.95
C ALA A 83 -17.99 12.08 -0.22
N GLY A 84 -16.69 12.13 -0.50
CA GLY A 84 -15.69 11.25 0.09
C GLY A 84 -14.70 12.01 0.96
N VAL A 85 -14.23 11.37 2.03
CA VAL A 85 -13.13 11.87 2.88
C VAL A 85 -12.10 10.76 3.04
N MET A 86 -10.87 11.03 2.62
CA MET A 86 -9.73 10.16 2.87
C MET A 86 -9.30 10.28 4.33
N ASN A 87 -9.45 9.18 5.07
CA ASN A 87 -9.08 9.11 6.49
C ASN A 87 -7.61 8.68 6.64
N SER A 88 -7.12 7.84 5.73
CA SER A 88 -5.72 7.40 5.65
C SER A 88 -5.43 6.85 4.25
N GLU A 89 -4.20 6.39 4.01
CA GLU A 89 -3.82 5.78 2.74
C GLU A 89 -4.59 4.49 2.41
N THR A 90 -5.21 3.83 3.40
CA THR A 90 -5.98 2.59 3.25
C THR A 90 -7.46 2.73 3.56
N SER A 91 -7.93 3.93 3.94
CA SER A 91 -9.32 4.15 4.35
C SER A 91 -9.91 5.44 3.79
N LEU A 92 -11.11 5.34 3.24
CA LEU A 92 -11.87 6.43 2.64
C LEU A 92 -13.35 6.26 2.98
N SER A 93 -13.94 7.24 3.66
CA SER A 93 -15.39 7.29 3.92
C SER A 93 -16.12 7.89 2.73
N LEU A 94 -17.11 7.21 2.17
CA LEU A 94 -17.90 7.68 1.04
C LEU A 94 -19.37 7.81 1.47
N THR A 95 -19.92 9.02 1.39
CA THR A 95 -21.31 9.33 1.75
C THR A 95 -22.11 9.72 0.52
N LEU A 96 -23.28 9.13 0.33
CA LEU A 96 -24.23 9.48 -0.70
C LEU A 96 -24.89 10.82 -0.33
N ALA A 97 -24.37 11.91 -0.89
CA ALA A 97 -24.80 13.26 -0.60
C ALA A 97 -26.19 13.57 -1.18
N SER A 98 -26.51 13.02 -2.35
CA SER A 98 -27.82 13.15 -2.99
C SER A 98 -28.06 12.00 -3.95
N CYS A 99 -29.33 11.61 -4.12
CA CYS A 99 -29.75 10.74 -5.20
C CYS A 99 -31.18 11.06 -5.64
N GLU A 100 -31.34 11.34 -6.94
CA GLU A 100 -32.61 11.61 -7.60
C GLU A 100 -32.71 10.72 -8.84
N SER A 101 -33.77 9.91 -8.96
CA SER A 101 -33.97 9.02 -10.11
C SER A 101 -35.31 9.28 -10.77
N ALA A 102 -35.32 9.40 -12.10
CA ALA A 102 -36.54 9.54 -12.90
C ALA A 102 -37.21 8.19 -13.23
N ALA A 103 -36.49 7.07 -13.06
CA ALA A 103 -36.98 5.70 -13.28
C ALA A 103 -36.72 4.82 -12.04
N SER A 104 -37.00 3.51 -12.11
CA SER A 104 -36.78 2.46 -11.09
C SER A 104 -35.77 2.83 -10.00
N ASN A 105 -36.10 2.60 -8.72
CA ASN A 105 -35.44 3.15 -7.53
C ASN A 105 -33.93 2.81 -7.40
N ILE A 106 -33.09 3.35 -8.27
CA ILE A 106 -31.64 3.11 -8.33
C ILE A 106 -30.96 3.64 -7.08
N CYS A 107 -31.54 4.70 -6.48
CA CYS A 107 -31.12 5.24 -5.20
C CYS A 107 -31.21 4.23 -4.06
N SER A 108 -32.05 3.19 -4.15
CA SER A 108 -32.06 2.10 -3.15
C SER A 108 -30.93 1.08 -3.32
N LEU A 109 -30.21 1.12 -4.44
CA LEU A 109 -29.03 0.30 -4.69
C LEU A 109 -27.73 1.01 -4.29
N LEU A 110 -27.81 2.32 -4.03
CA LEU A 110 -26.70 3.15 -3.63
C LEU A 110 -26.77 3.39 -2.13
N GLN A 111 -25.62 3.39 -1.48
CA GLN A 111 -25.50 3.61 -0.05
C GLN A 111 -24.17 4.26 0.27
N ASP A 112 -24.06 4.75 1.50
CA ASP A 112 -22.79 5.12 2.09
C ASP A 112 -21.89 3.87 2.23
N ASP A 113 -20.58 4.05 2.11
CA ASP A 113 -19.63 2.96 2.27
C ASP A 113 -18.32 3.43 2.92
N GLU A 114 -17.68 2.50 3.63
CA GLU A 114 -16.34 2.68 4.18
C GLU A 114 -15.38 1.87 3.32
N LEU A 115 -14.66 2.58 2.47
CA LEU A 115 -13.78 1.97 1.50
C LEU A 115 -12.43 1.67 2.12
N SER A 116 -11.94 0.47 1.83
CA SER A 116 -10.62 0.02 2.19
C SER A 116 -9.82 -0.39 0.96
N ARG A 117 -8.50 -0.28 1.02
CA ARG A 117 -7.63 -0.87 0.01
C ARG A 117 -6.40 -1.47 0.65
N GLU A 118 -5.83 -2.45 -0.04
CA GLU A 118 -4.49 -2.92 0.26
C GLU A 118 -3.48 -1.96 -0.36
N ILE A 119 -2.42 -1.63 0.38
CA ILE A 119 -1.25 -0.97 -0.17
C ILE A 119 -0.26 -2.06 -0.53
N TYR A 120 0.26 -2.03 -1.75
CA TYR A 120 1.38 -2.87 -2.15
C TYR A 120 2.64 -2.03 -2.18
N TYR A 121 3.58 -2.36 -1.29
CA TYR A 121 4.88 -1.71 -1.27
C TYR A 121 5.82 -2.34 -2.30
N THR A 122 6.77 -1.54 -2.78
CA THR A 122 7.82 -2.01 -3.67
C THR A 122 8.81 -2.88 -2.91
N ALA A 123 9.03 -4.10 -3.40
CA ALA A 123 10.01 -5.03 -2.85
C ALA A 123 11.42 -4.81 -3.44
N ASP A 124 11.51 -4.34 -4.69
CA ASP A 124 12.78 -4.13 -5.39
C ASP A 124 13.69 -3.12 -4.70
N GLY A 125 14.96 -3.46 -4.49
CA GLY A 125 15.96 -2.52 -4.00
C GLY A 125 17.09 -3.18 -3.21
N ILE A 126 17.96 -2.33 -2.66
CA ILE A 126 19.02 -2.75 -1.74
C ILE A 126 18.64 -2.33 -0.33
N PHE A 127 18.78 -3.26 0.62
CA PHE A 127 18.43 -3.09 2.03
C PHE A 127 19.64 -3.41 2.91
N LEU A 128 19.80 -2.67 3.99
CA LEU A 128 20.71 -2.96 5.09
C LEU A 128 19.95 -3.76 6.15
N ALA A 129 20.42 -4.96 6.42
CA ALA A 129 19.91 -5.80 7.49
C ALA A 129 20.44 -5.37 8.86
N SER A 130 19.66 -5.64 9.90
CA SER A 130 20.00 -5.31 11.29
C SER A 130 21.24 -6.05 11.82
N ASP A 131 21.67 -7.12 11.14
CA ASP A 131 22.90 -7.85 11.42
C ASP A 131 24.15 -7.21 10.75
N GLY A 132 23.96 -6.15 9.95
CA GLY A 132 25.02 -5.43 9.25
C GLY A 132 25.23 -5.86 7.79
N ASN A 133 24.54 -6.91 7.33
CA ASN A 133 24.65 -7.40 5.96
C ASN A 133 23.74 -6.63 5.00
N TYR A 134 23.98 -6.74 3.69
CA TYR A 134 23.11 -6.14 2.68
C TYR A 134 22.26 -7.20 2.00
N PHE A 135 21.04 -6.85 1.63
CA PHE A 135 20.14 -7.67 0.83
C PHE A 135 19.78 -6.91 -0.45
N MET A 136 20.09 -7.48 -1.60
CA MET A 136 19.54 -7.02 -2.87
C MET A 136 18.32 -7.86 -3.20
N VAL A 137 17.14 -7.23 -3.34
CA VAL A 137 15.87 -7.90 -3.62
C VAL A 137 15.36 -7.44 -4.98
N GLU A 138 14.91 -8.39 -5.79
CA GLU A 138 14.28 -8.19 -7.07
C GLU A 138 12.90 -8.87 -7.06
N ASP A 139 11.88 -8.17 -7.53
CA ASP A 139 10.51 -8.61 -7.67
C ASP A 139 10.03 -8.47 -9.12
N SER A 140 9.75 -9.61 -9.73
CA SER A 140 9.14 -9.68 -11.04
C SER A 140 7.77 -10.34 -10.96
N ALA A 141 6.74 -9.50 -10.81
CA ALA A 141 5.33 -9.92 -10.78
C ALA A 141 5.02 -10.95 -9.67
N GLY A 142 5.59 -10.76 -8.48
CA GLY A 142 5.39 -11.64 -7.33
C GLY A 142 6.40 -12.78 -7.24
N LEU A 143 7.32 -12.91 -8.20
CA LEU A 143 8.48 -13.80 -8.10
C LEU A 143 9.65 -13.01 -7.51
N ILE A 144 10.23 -13.54 -6.44
CA ILE A 144 11.27 -12.86 -5.68
C ILE A 144 12.59 -13.56 -5.90
N THR A 145 13.62 -12.79 -6.20
CA THR A 145 15.02 -13.18 -6.09
C THR A 145 15.69 -12.26 -5.08
N ALA A 146 16.45 -12.83 -4.15
CA ALA A 146 17.19 -12.05 -3.17
C ALA A 146 18.63 -12.54 -3.06
N HIS A 147 19.56 -11.62 -2.84
CA HIS A 147 20.96 -11.90 -2.61
C HIS A 147 21.40 -11.23 -1.31
N GLN A 148 21.80 -12.03 -0.33
CA GLN A 148 22.47 -11.55 0.87
C GLN A 148 23.96 -11.37 0.55
N LEU A 149 24.49 -10.19 0.80
CA LEU A 149 25.86 -9.78 0.49
C LEU A 149 26.64 -9.63 1.80
N TYR A 150 27.60 -10.52 2.01
CA TYR A 150 28.52 -10.48 3.14
C TYR A 150 29.78 -9.72 2.74
N LEU A 151 29.78 -8.40 2.94
CA LEU A 151 30.84 -7.53 2.43
C LEU A 151 32.23 -7.84 2.99
N GLU A 152 32.31 -8.36 4.22
CA GLU A 152 33.60 -8.69 4.87
C GLU A 152 34.19 -10.00 4.35
N GLU A 153 33.33 -10.97 3.99
CA GLU A 153 33.73 -12.32 3.58
C GLU A 153 33.79 -12.45 2.05
N GLY A 154 33.15 -11.54 1.31
CA GLY A 154 33.03 -11.60 -0.14
C GLY A 154 32.09 -12.71 -0.60
N GLU A 155 31.23 -13.20 0.29
CA GLU A 155 30.27 -14.28 0.04
C GLU A 155 28.89 -13.71 -0.31
N VAL A 156 28.15 -14.48 -1.09
CA VAL A 156 26.80 -14.14 -1.53
C VAL A 156 25.90 -15.35 -1.40
N ASP A 157 24.91 -15.26 -0.54
CA ASP A 157 23.84 -16.26 -0.46
C ASP A 157 22.65 -15.81 -1.30
N GLY A 158 22.19 -16.71 -2.16
CA GLY A 158 21.07 -16.45 -3.06
C GLY A 158 19.80 -17.16 -2.61
N TYR A 159 18.68 -16.47 -2.74
CA TYR A 159 17.36 -16.95 -2.37
C TYR A 159 16.36 -16.72 -3.51
N SER A 160 15.38 -17.60 -3.65
CA SER A 160 14.20 -17.38 -4.50
C SER A 160 12.91 -17.74 -3.78
N GLY A 161 11.82 -17.11 -4.18
CA GLY A 161 10.50 -17.56 -3.80
C GLY A 161 9.42 -16.67 -4.38
N THR A 162 8.35 -16.46 -3.62
CA THR A 162 7.17 -15.74 -4.10
C THR A 162 6.61 -14.82 -3.04
N ARG A 163 5.89 -13.78 -3.48
CA ARG A 163 5.04 -12.95 -2.63
C ARG A 163 3.61 -12.93 -3.08
N ALA A 164 2.73 -12.71 -2.11
CA ALA A 164 1.35 -12.32 -2.29
C ALA A 164 1.12 -11.03 -1.48
N GLY A 165 0.94 -9.91 -2.19
CA GLY A 165 0.86 -8.59 -1.57
C GLY A 165 2.15 -8.19 -0.87
N ASN A 166 2.07 -7.80 0.40
CA ASN A 166 3.23 -7.37 1.19
C ASN A 166 3.93 -8.50 1.95
N SER A 167 3.56 -9.75 1.73
CA SER A 167 4.19 -10.88 2.42
C SER A 167 4.61 -11.96 1.43
N GLY A 168 5.64 -12.71 1.78
CA GLY A 168 6.12 -13.80 0.95
C GLY A 168 7.09 -14.71 1.69
N SER A 169 7.67 -15.64 0.95
CA SER A 169 8.73 -16.51 1.46
C SER A 169 9.79 -16.71 0.39
N VAL A 170 11.03 -16.89 0.84
CA VAL A 170 12.18 -17.19 -0.01
C VAL A 170 12.99 -18.33 0.60
N THR A 171 13.61 -19.13 -0.26
CA THR A 171 14.40 -20.30 0.08
C THR A 171 15.78 -20.21 -0.56
N PRO A 172 16.84 -20.73 0.07
CA PRO A 172 18.18 -20.73 -0.51
C PRO A 172 18.23 -21.46 -1.86
N PHE A 173 19.07 -20.99 -2.79
CA PHE A 173 19.22 -21.60 -4.12
C PHE A 173 19.82 -23.00 -4.11
N ASP A 174 20.68 -23.29 -3.15
CA ASP A 174 21.39 -24.56 -3.00
C ASP A 174 20.71 -25.48 -1.96
N ASP A 175 19.53 -25.08 -1.47
CA ASP A 175 18.81 -25.72 -0.36
C ASP A 175 19.63 -25.81 0.95
N SER A 176 20.69 -25.01 1.11
CA SER A 176 21.49 -24.90 2.33
C SER A 176 21.34 -23.52 2.94
N GLY A 177 21.16 -23.44 4.25
CA GLY A 177 20.97 -22.17 4.96
C GLY A 177 19.53 -21.89 5.41
N PRO A 178 19.24 -20.63 5.79
CA PRO A 178 17.97 -20.25 6.37
C PRO A 178 16.86 -20.08 5.32
N TYR A 179 15.68 -20.59 5.63
CA TYR A 179 14.45 -20.32 4.90
C TYR A 179 13.78 -19.12 5.56
N LEU A 180 13.33 -18.16 4.76
CA LEU A 180 12.96 -16.84 5.24
C LEU A 180 11.53 -16.53 4.80
N ASP A 181 10.66 -16.25 5.75
CA ASP A 181 9.43 -15.53 5.47
C ASP A 181 9.73 -14.03 5.53
N PHE A 182 9.09 -13.24 4.69
CA PHE A 182 9.26 -11.79 4.72
C PHE A 182 7.95 -11.03 4.70
N GLN A 183 8.00 -9.85 5.29
CA GLN A 183 6.90 -8.89 5.36
C GLN A 183 7.43 -7.50 5.01
N ILE A 184 6.85 -6.87 3.99
CA ILE A 184 7.15 -5.49 3.58
C ILE A 184 6.26 -4.58 4.41
N LEU A 185 6.87 -3.79 5.29
CA LEU A 185 6.15 -2.93 6.24
C LEU A 185 5.88 -1.54 5.64
N SER A 186 6.80 -1.07 4.81
CA SER A 186 6.69 0.16 4.03
C SER A 186 7.59 0.07 2.81
N ASN A 187 7.59 1.09 1.95
CA ASN A 187 8.59 1.19 0.87
C ASN A 187 10.03 1.18 1.40
N ASN A 188 10.28 1.58 2.66
CA ASN A 188 11.62 1.72 3.21
C ASN A 188 12.02 0.62 4.21
N GLU A 189 11.07 -0.23 4.61
CA GLU A 189 11.29 -1.18 5.69
C GLU A 189 10.62 -2.51 5.39
N SER A 190 11.38 -3.59 5.55
CA SER A 190 10.92 -4.97 5.48
C SER A 190 11.42 -5.75 6.68
N ARG A 191 10.79 -6.89 6.95
CA ARG A 191 11.14 -7.81 8.01
C ARG A 191 11.32 -9.20 7.43
N LEU A 192 12.42 -9.86 7.76
CA LEU A 192 12.63 -11.28 7.50
C LEU A 192 12.46 -12.06 8.81
N THR A 193 11.89 -13.25 8.72
CA THR A 193 11.78 -14.20 9.82
C THR A 193 12.37 -15.53 9.37
N VAL A 194 13.35 -16.03 10.12
CA VAL A 194 13.91 -17.37 9.88
C VAL A 194 12.87 -18.41 10.29
N VAL A 195 12.31 -19.14 9.33
CA VAL A 195 11.27 -20.14 9.59
C VAL A 195 11.82 -21.56 9.71
N ARG A 196 12.96 -21.81 9.07
CA ARG A 196 13.65 -23.09 9.07
C ARG A 196 15.11 -22.87 8.72
N CYS A 197 16.00 -23.74 9.20
CA CYS A 197 17.37 -23.86 8.69
C CYS A 197 17.51 -25.24 8.08
N ASN A 198 18.11 -25.35 6.89
CA ASN A 198 18.45 -26.64 6.30
C ASN A 198 19.96 -26.75 6.12
N LEU A 199 20.55 -27.87 6.56
CA LEU A 199 21.99 -28.12 6.45
C LEU A 199 22.90 -27.04 7.06
N CYS A 200 22.35 -26.20 7.93
CA CYS A 200 23.10 -25.16 8.64
C CYS A 200 24.07 -25.81 9.63
N SER A 201 25.27 -25.22 9.78
CA SER A 201 26.16 -25.66 10.84
C SER A 201 25.55 -25.31 12.21
N SER A 202 25.95 -26.01 13.27
CA SER A 202 25.51 -25.68 14.62
C SER A 202 25.90 -24.26 15.04
N GLU A 203 26.93 -23.69 14.42
CA GLU A 203 27.35 -22.32 14.65
C GLU A 203 26.39 -21.32 13.96
N ASP A 204 25.98 -21.61 12.73
CA ASP A 204 25.05 -20.77 11.96
C ASP A 204 23.64 -20.82 12.57
N GLU A 205 23.19 -21.99 13.00
CA GLU A 205 21.92 -22.13 13.73
C GLU A 205 21.93 -21.37 15.06
N ALA A 206 23.10 -21.24 15.72
CA ALA A 206 23.23 -20.46 16.93
C ALA A 206 23.23 -18.94 16.67
N LYS A 207 23.75 -18.51 15.51
CA LYS A 207 23.76 -17.09 15.09
C LYS A 207 22.39 -16.64 14.60
N THR A 208 21.68 -17.50 13.86
CA THR A 208 20.35 -17.21 13.28
C THR A 208 19.36 -18.34 13.56
N PRO A 209 18.93 -18.55 14.82
CA PRO A 209 17.98 -19.61 15.14
C PRO A 209 16.61 -19.37 14.49
N VAL A 210 15.84 -20.43 14.36
CA VAL A 210 14.43 -20.33 13.92
C VAL A 210 13.66 -19.38 14.83
N GLY A 211 12.89 -18.48 14.22
CA GLY A 211 12.18 -17.39 14.88
C GLY A 211 12.98 -16.08 14.96
N THR A 212 14.25 -16.07 14.53
CA THR A 212 15.03 -14.83 14.42
C THR A 212 14.37 -13.86 13.47
N ILE A 213 14.26 -12.61 13.90
CA ILE A 213 13.69 -11.52 13.11
C ILE A 213 14.83 -10.59 12.69
N ILE A 214 14.98 -10.38 11.39
CA ILE A 214 15.96 -9.46 10.80
C ILE A 214 15.18 -8.30 10.20
N THR A 215 15.52 -7.08 10.59
CA THR A 215 14.90 -5.88 10.00
C THR A 215 15.75 -5.40 8.84
N LEU A 216 15.12 -5.13 7.71
CA LEU A 216 15.73 -4.63 6.49
C LEU A 216 15.34 -3.16 6.29
N SER A 217 16.33 -2.27 6.23
CA SER A 217 16.13 -0.85 5.96
C SER A 217 16.65 -0.52 4.55
N ARG A 218 15.81 0.06 3.69
CA ARG A 218 16.20 0.42 2.32
C ARG A 218 17.36 1.42 2.33
N VAL A 219 18.35 1.20 1.47
CA VAL A 219 19.56 2.03 1.35
C VAL A 219 19.63 2.81 0.04
N THR A 220 18.80 2.44 -0.95
CA THR A 220 18.74 3.08 -2.27
C THR A 220 17.33 3.63 -2.53
N ASP A 221 17.25 4.89 -2.93
CA ASP A 221 16.02 5.54 -3.44
C ASP A 221 15.68 5.07 -4.87
#